data_AF-A0A6I7XQB2-F1
#
_entry.id   AF-A0A6I7XQB2-F1
#
_cell.length_a   1.000
_cell.length_b   1.000
_cell.length_c   1.000
_cell.angle_alpha   90.00
_cell.angle_beta   90.00
_cell.angle_gamma   90.00
#
_symmetry.space_group_name_H-M   'P 1'
#
loop_
_entity.id
_entity.type
_entity.pdbx_description
1 polymer ?
#
loop_
_entity_poly.entity_id
_entity_poly.type
_entity_poly.pdbx_seq_one_letter_code
_entity_poly.pdbx_strand_id
1 'polypeptide(L)'
;MKKFMGIATAAVFGLGIFTTSAKAETIVTTDVLNVRENPTTESQVVGKLLDGYKVNVLHTENGWSKVKLNSGKEAFISADYTKDTYYVTANVLNVRAGANTDSEILGKLKQDDVIETTHQVENDWIQFEYNGKTAYVHVPYLTGKAPIKVQPVVKAEKATKVQDTAKVREAAKAQEAAEIQAKAKAQEATKAREAAEAQARLKKQLKLVKQLKLKQKLKLKKQQTLKPREAAKAQEAAEAQAAAKAQEAAKAREAAKAQEAAEAQEAAKAQEAAKAQEAAKAQEAAKAREAAKAQKPATQQPVAKETETSAPSSSRELRVVATAYTADPLENGYKAGDQVKSALGHNLTANPNMKLIAVDPSVIPLGSKVWVEGYGVAIAGDTGGAIKGNKIDVLMPDKGTSSNWGRKTVTVKVLN
;
A
#
# COMPACT_ATOMS: atom_id res chain seq x y z
N MET A 1 35.23 29.29 -13.67
CA MET A 1 36.08 28.09 -13.38
C MET A 1 36.64 28.19 -11.97
N LYS A 2 36.05 27.50 -11.00
CA LYS A 2 36.69 27.22 -9.70
C LYS A 2 36.33 25.78 -9.34
N LYS A 3 37.36 24.94 -9.34
CA LYS A 3 37.32 23.49 -9.15
C LYS A 3 37.07 23.21 -7.67
N PHE A 4 36.05 22.43 -7.34
CA PHE A 4 35.93 21.81 -6.02
C PHE A 4 36.57 20.42 -6.08
N MET A 5 37.75 20.34 -5.47
CA MET A 5 38.43 19.12 -5.06
C MET A 5 37.91 18.81 -3.65
N GLY A 6 37.51 17.56 -3.35
CA GLY A 6 36.88 17.26 -2.07
C GLY A 6 36.76 15.77 -1.74
N ILE A 7 37.91 15.13 -1.50
CA ILE A 7 38.18 14.09 -0.48
C ILE A 7 37.17 12.93 -0.35
N ALA A 8 37.51 11.80 -0.99
CA ALA A 8 36.99 10.49 -0.62
C ALA A 8 37.70 10.02 0.67
N THR A 9 36.98 10.01 1.79
CA THR A 9 37.47 9.45 3.05
C THR A 9 37.07 7.98 3.11
N ALA A 10 37.99 7.10 2.74
CA ALA A 10 37.87 5.67 2.97
C ALA A 10 38.08 5.41 4.48
N ALA A 11 37.00 5.16 5.21
CA ALA A 11 37.09 4.72 6.59
C ALA A 11 37.47 3.24 6.62
N VAL A 12 38.68 2.99 7.12
CA VAL A 12 39.23 1.68 7.45
C VAL A 12 38.34 1.04 8.51
N PHE A 13 37.66 -0.06 8.16
CA PHE A 13 36.95 -0.90 9.11
C PHE A 13 37.96 -1.63 9.98
N GLY A 14 38.24 -1.07 11.16
CA GLY A 14 38.91 -1.77 12.24
C GLY A 14 38.07 -2.98 12.65
N LEU A 15 38.75 -4.12 12.83
CA LEU A 15 38.22 -5.27 13.57
C LEU A 15 37.92 -4.83 15.01
N GLY A 16 36.72 -4.31 15.22
CA GLY A 16 36.13 -4.13 16.55
C GLY A 16 35.59 -5.48 17.02
N ILE A 17 35.99 -5.87 18.21
CA ILE A 17 35.55 -7.08 18.90
C ILE A 17 34.05 -6.93 19.14
N PHE A 18 33.20 -7.68 18.43
CA PHE A 18 31.77 -7.66 18.65
C PHE A 18 31.46 -8.39 19.96
N THR A 19 31.13 -7.66 21.02
CA THR A 19 30.47 -8.24 22.19
C THR A 19 29.11 -8.76 21.74
N THR A 20 28.87 -10.05 21.96
CA THR A 20 27.63 -10.71 21.53
C THR A 20 26.47 -10.22 22.39
N SER A 21 25.79 -9.16 21.94
CA SER A 21 24.53 -8.72 22.53
C SER A 21 23.48 -9.83 22.36
N ALA A 22 22.78 -10.16 23.45
CA ALA A 22 21.69 -11.13 23.43
C ALA A 22 20.59 -10.65 22.48
N LYS A 23 20.35 -11.39 21.39
CA LYS A 23 19.28 -11.07 20.43
C LYS A 23 17.92 -11.22 21.12
N ALA A 24 17.23 -10.10 21.33
CA ALA A 24 15.89 -10.05 21.88
C ALA A 24 14.83 -10.52 20.87
N GLU A 25 13.69 -10.99 21.37
CA GLU A 25 12.48 -11.06 20.55
C GLU A 25 11.86 -9.66 20.46
N THR A 26 11.67 -9.16 19.25
CA THR A 26 11.07 -7.85 19.01
C THR A 26 9.60 -8.00 18.63
N ILE A 27 8.71 -7.20 19.22
CA ILE A 27 7.28 -7.16 18.91
C ILE A 27 6.86 -5.81 18.33
N VAL A 28 5.87 -5.83 17.44
CA VAL A 28 5.22 -4.60 16.93
C VAL A 28 4.22 -4.09 17.97
N THR A 29 4.20 -2.76 18.18
CA THR A 29 3.35 -2.10 19.20
C THR A 29 2.29 -1.17 18.63
N THR A 30 2.21 -1.07 17.30
CA THR A 30 1.25 -0.24 16.58
C THR A 30 0.29 -1.10 15.77
N ASP A 31 -0.94 -0.63 15.57
CA ASP A 31 -1.98 -1.35 14.82
C ASP A 31 -1.48 -1.85 13.45
N VAL A 32 -0.72 -1.00 12.74
CA VAL A 32 -0.14 -1.31 11.43
C VAL A 32 1.23 -0.64 11.29
N LEU A 33 2.28 -1.44 11.18
CA LEU A 33 3.65 -1.01 10.91
C LEU A 33 4.02 -1.32 9.46
N ASN A 34 4.47 -0.31 8.71
CA ASN A 34 4.95 -0.52 7.34
C ASN A 34 6.35 -1.13 7.34
N VAL A 35 6.54 -2.14 6.50
CA VAL A 35 7.84 -2.74 6.17
C VAL A 35 8.33 -2.12 4.87
N ARG A 36 9.58 -1.64 4.85
CA ARG A 36 10.15 -0.88 3.74
C ARG A 36 11.41 -1.52 3.18
N GLU A 37 11.74 -1.19 1.94
CA GLU A 37 12.93 -1.73 1.27
C GLU A 37 14.23 -1.09 1.75
N ASN A 38 14.19 0.19 2.14
CA ASN A 38 15.31 0.96 2.67
C ASN A 38 14.91 1.63 4.00
N PRO A 39 15.87 1.97 4.88
CA PRO A 39 15.62 2.61 6.17
C PRO A 39 15.26 4.10 6.02
N THR A 40 14.22 4.40 5.23
CA THR A 40 13.72 5.77 5.00
C THR A 40 12.20 5.77 4.85
N THR A 41 11.54 6.87 5.22
CA THR A 41 10.08 7.03 5.10
C THR A 41 9.59 7.15 3.65
N GLU A 42 10.49 7.53 2.74
CA GLU A 42 10.21 7.67 1.31
C GLU A 42 10.40 6.36 0.54
N SER A 43 11.02 5.36 1.17
CA SER A 43 11.24 4.06 0.53
C SER A 43 9.94 3.31 0.29
N GLN A 44 9.92 2.52 -0.79
CA GLN A 44 8.81 1.63 -1.12
C GLN A 44 8.44 0.72 0.05
N VAL A 45 7.14 0.68 0.35
CA VAL A 45 6.56 -0.24 1.32
C VAL A 45 6.47 -1.62 0.67
N VAL A 46 7.21 -2.59 1.20
CA VAL A 46 7.25 -3.99 0.75
C VAL A 46 6.31 -4.88 1.55
N GLY A 47 5.75 -4.40 2.65
CA GLY A 47 4.82 -5.17 3.48
C GLY A 47 4.24 -4.37 4.64
N LYS A 48 3.40 -5.04 5.45
CA LYS A 48 2.82 -4.48 6.67
C LYS A 48 2.81 -5.54 7.77
N LEU A 49 3.11 -5.13 8.99
CA LEU A 49 3.03 -5.93 10.20
C LEU A 49 1.93 -5.37 11.10
N LEU A 50 1.26 -6.24 11.84
CA LEU A 50 0.18 -5.86 12.75
C LEU A 50 0.69 -5.84 14.20
N ASP A 51 -0.05 -5.17 15.07
CA ASP A 51 0.21 -5.15 16.51
C ASP A 51 0.39 -6.57 17.09
N GLY A 52 1.38 -6.72 17.97
CA GLY A 52 1.77 -7.98 18.59
C GLY A 52 2.51 -8.96 17.69
N TYR A 53 2.76 -8.62 16.41
CA TYR A 53 3.53 -9.49 15.52
C TYR A 53 4.99 -9.56 15.97
N LYS A 54 5.54 -10.79 16.05
CA LYS A 54 6.94 -11.04 16.43
C LYS A 54 7.86 -10.93 15.22
N VAL A 55 8.92 -10.16 15.35
CA VAL A 55 9.86 -9.87 14.26
C VAL A 55 11.27 -10.32 14.64
N ASN A 56 11.95 -10.94 13.69
CA ASN A 56 13.37 -11.27 13.84
C ASN A 56 14.22 -10.09 13.36
N VAL A 57 14.63 -9.24 14.31
CA VAL A 57 15.51 -8.10 14.05
C VAL A 57 16.95 -8.58 13.96
N LEU A 58 17.60 -8.24 12.85
CA LEU A 58 19.01 -8.53 12.60
C LEU A 58 19.91 -7.47 13.20
N HIS A 59 19.53 -6.21 13.01
CA HIS A 59 20.29 -5.03 13.44
C HIS A 59 19.37 -3.82 13.52
N THR A 60 19.65 -2.87 14.43
CA THR A 60 18.94 -1.60 14.53
C THR A 60 19.96 -0.47 14.47
N GLU A 61 19.75 0.48 13.56
CA GLU A 61 20.61 1.64 13.38
C GLU A 61 19.77 2.85 12.95
N ASN A 62 20.11 4.04 13.45
CA ASN A 62 19.49 5.30 13.02
C ASN A 62 17.94 5.30 13.05
N GLY A 63 17.32 4.65 14.04
CA GLY A 63 15.87 4.56 14.20
C GLY A 63 15.18 3.51 13.31
N TRP A 64 15.95 2.69 12.57
CA TRP A 64 15.44 1.64 11.72
C TRP A 64 15.98 0.27 12.11
N SER A 65 15.10 -0.70 12.22
CA SER A 65 15.44 -2.11 12.43
C SER A 65 15.42 -2.86 11.10
N LYS A 66 16.57 -3.42 10.73
CA LYS A 66 16.68 -4.39 9.65
C LYS A 66 16.13 -5.74 10.11
N VAL A 67 15.20 -6.28 9.35
CA VAL A 67 14.44 -7.50 9.68
C VAL A 67 14.51 -8.49 8.53
N LYS A 68 14.47 -9.78 8.88
CA LYS A 68 14.37 -10.86 7.90
C LYS A 68 12.92 -11.31 7.79
N LEU A 69 12.35 -11.19 6.59
CA LEU A 69 10.99 -11.65 6.31
C LEU A 69 10.95 -13.17 6.14
N ASN A 70 9.77 -13.77 6.29
CA ASN A 70 9.56 -15.21 6.08
C ASN A 70 9.89 -15.66 4.64
N SER A 71 9.83 -14.73 3.68
CA SER A 71 10.26 -14.94 2.29
C SER A 71 11.78 -15.03 2.13
N GLY A 72 12.56 -14.78 3.18
CA GLY A 72 14.02 -14.71 3.16
C GLY A 72 14.59 -13.35 2.75
N LYS A 73 13.77 -12.41 2.26
CA LYS A 73 14.19 -11.05 1.90
C LYS A 73 14.46 -10.20 3.15
N GLU A 74 15.50 -9.36 3.08
CA GLU A 74 15.76 -8.33 4.09
C GLU A 74 14.90 -7.09 3.83
N ALA A 75 14.40 -6.50 4.92
CA ALA A 75 13.61 -5.28 4.86
C ALA A 75 13.83 -4.43 6.13
N PHE A 76 13.25 -3.25 6.19
CA PHE A 76 13.42 -2.29 7.28
C PHE A 76 12.08 -1.89 7.88
N ILE A 77 12.03 -1.83 9.20
CA ILE A 77 10.90 -1.30 9.97
C ILE A 77 11.38 -0.19 10.89
N SER A 78 10.51 0.76 11.24
CA SER A 78 10.88 1.81 12.18
C SER A 78 10.92 1.25 13.60
N ALA A 79 12.04 1.50 14.30
CA ALA A 79 12.29 1.01 15.65
C ALA A 79 11.39 1.69 16.71
N ASP A 80 10.83 2.86 16.39
CA ASP A 80 9.92 3.60 17.26
C ASP A 80 8.61 2.86 17.54
N TYR A 81 8.25 1.94 16.64
CA TYR A 81 7.02 1.15 16.73
C TYR A 81 7.27 -0.30 17.12
N THR A 82 8.47 -0.60 17.59
CA THR A 82 8.85 -1.92 18.07
C THR A 82 9.33 -1.87 19.51
N LYS A 83 9.15 -2.99 20.20
CA LYS A 83 9.69 -3.20 21.54
C LYS A 83 10.44 -4.51 21.59
N ASP A 84 11.61 -4.49 22.21
CA ASP A 84 12.34 -5.68 22.58
C ASP A 84 11.81 -6.25 23.89
N THR A 85 11.61 -7.57 23.90
CA THR A 85 11.24 -8.32 25.08
C THR A 85 12.43 -9.12 25.59
N TYR A 86 12.80 -8.86 26.84
CA TYR A 86 13.86 -9.56 27.56
C TYR A 86 13.29 -10.30 28.78
N TYR A 87 13.94 -11.40 29.14
CA TYR A 87 13.63 -12.19 30.34
C TYR A 87 14.82 -12.17 31.27
N VAL A 88 14.57 -11.97 32.56
CA VAL A 88 15.62 -11.95 33.60
C VAL A 88 16.13 -13.37 33.85
N THR A 89 17.45 -13.58 33.75
CA THR A 89 18.10 -14.87 34.02
C THR A 89 18.60 -15.00 35.45
N ALA A 90 18.82 -13.87 36.14
CA ALA A 90 19.28 -13.84 37.53
C ALA A 90 18.14 -14.10 38.52
N ASN A 91 18.43 -14.79 39.63
CA ASN A 91 17.47 -14.97 40.73
C ASN A 91 16.92 -13.64 41.25
N VAL A 92 17.79 -12.63 41.33
CA VAL A 92 17.47 -11.24 41.69
C VAL A 92 18.33 -10.31 40.86
N LEU A 93 17.69 -9.41 40.11
CA LEU A 93 18.33 -8.38 39.31
C LEU A 93 17.94 -7.00 39.84
N ASN A 94 18.91 -6.15 40.14
CA ASN A 94 18.64 -4.79 40.59
C ASN A 94 18.25 -3.89 39.42
N VAL A 95 17.19 -3.12 39.62
CA VAL A 95 16.76 -2.04 38.73
C VAL A 95 17.35 -0.74 39.26
N ARG A 96 18.03 0.02 38.40
CA ARG A 96 18.85 1.16 38.81
C ARG A 96 18.41 2.48 38.17
N ALA A 97 18.77 3.59 38.81
CA ALA A 97 18.47 4.93 38.33
C ALA A 97 19.40 5.41 37.20
N GLY A 98 20.57 4.79 37.03
CA GLY A 98 21.51 5.09 35.94
C GLY A 98 22.17 3.84 35.36
N ALA A 99 22.77 3.98 34.18
CA ALA A 99 23.51 2.93 33.48
C ALA A 99 24.90 2.64 34.13
N ASN A 100 24.93 2.39 35.43
CA ASN A 100 26.14 2.06 36.19
C ASN A 100 25.80 1.33 37.50
N THR A 101 26.81 0.68 38.10
CA THR A 101 26.65 -0.11 39.33
C THR A 101 26.54 0.70 40.62
N ASP A 102 26.85 1.99 40.57
CA ASP A 102 26.93 2.87 41.75
C ASP A 102 25.65 3.69 41.95
N SER A 103 24.80 3.75 40.93
CA SER A 103 23.52 4.44 40.96
C SER A 103 22.50 3.79 41.90
N GLU A 104 21.55 4.62 42.36
CA GLU A 104 20.47 4.21 43.27
C GLU A 104 19.68 3.02 42.73
N ILE A 105 19.36 2.07 43.61
CA ILE A 105 18.53 0.91 43.27
C ILE A 105 17.06 1.32 43.42
N LEU A 106 16.36 1.45 42.29
CA LEU A 106 14.94 1.77 42.21
C LEU A 106 14.03 0.56 42.52
N GLY A 107 14.54 -0.66 42.34
CA GLY A 107 13.77 -1.88 42.54
C GLY A 107 14.55 -3.16 42.28
N LYS A 108 13.84 -4.29 42.29
CA LYS A 108 14.39 -5.62 42.03
C LYS A 108 13.44 -6.41 41.13
N LEU A 109 14.01 -7.11 40.16
CA LEU A 109 13.34 -8.10 39.32
C LEU A 109 13.79 -9.49 39.74
N LYS A 110 12.94 -10.49 39.53
CA LYS A 110 13.21 -11.90 39.79
C LYS A 110 13.48 -12.63 38.48
N GLN A 111 14.02 -13.83 38.59
CA GLN A 111 14.16 -14.73 37.44
C GLN A 111 12.83 -14.89 36.71
N ASP A 112 12.88 -14.91 35.39
CA ASP A 112 11.75 -14.98 34.45
C ASP A 112 10.86 -13.73 34.38
N ASP A 113 11.14 -12.68 35.15
CA ASP A 113 10.46 -11.39 34.97
C ASP A 113 10.72 -10.84 33.56
N VAL A 114 9.70 -10.20 33.00
CA VAL A 114 9.70 -9.70 31.63
C VAL A 114 9.99 -8.20 31.61
N ILE A 115 10.89 -7.78 30.72
CA ILE A 115 11.25 -6.40 30.49
C ILE A 115 10.96 -6.04 29.04
N GLU A 116 10.19 -4.97 28.84
CA GLU A 116 9.92 -4.40 27.52
C GLU A 116 10.69 -3.09 27.37
N THR A 117 11.43 -2.92 26.27
CA THR A 117 12.19 -1.69 26.00
C THR A 117 12.12 -1.26 24.54
N THR A 118 12.21 0.04 24.28
CA THR A 118 12.20 0.66 22.94
C THR A 118 13.62 0.99 22.46
N HIS A 119 14.55 0.03 22.60
CA HIS A 119 15.87 0.05 21.95
C HIS A 119 16.83 1.19 22.34
N GLN A 120 17.03 1.43 23.64
CA GLN A 120 18.14 2.26 24.13
C GLN A 120 19.06 1.39 24.99
N VAL A 121 20.09 0.82 24.35
CA VAL A 121 21.17 0.10 25.02
C VAL A 121 22.41 0.98 24.97
N GLU A 122 22.94 1.30 26.14
CA GLU A 122 24.19 2.04 26.27
C GLU A 122 25.09 1.32 27.28
N ASN A 123 26.32 0.98 26.89
CA ASN A 123 27.35 0.37 27.74
C ASN A 123 26.90 -0.90 28.52
N ASP A 124 26.25 -1.85 27.86
CA ASP A 124 25.70 -3.09 28.47
C ASP A 124 24.57 -2.86 29.48
N TRP A 125 23.92 -1.70 29.45
CA TRP A 125 22.69 -1.42 30.18
C TRP A 125 21.53 -1.18 29.22
N ILE A 126 20.36 -1.70 29.56
CA ILE A 126 19.11 -1.38 28.86
C ILE A 126 18.35 -0.35 29.69
N GLN A 127 17.83 0.67 29.00
CA GLN A 127 16.88 1.61 29.58
C GLN A 127 15.45 1.10 29.40
N PHE A 128 14.61 1.17 30.42
CA PHE A 128 13.20 0.80 30.35
C PHE A 128 12.36 1.60 31.35
N GLU A 129 11.03 1.54 31.21
CA GLU A 129 10.12 2.17 32.17
C GLU A 129 9.84 1.21 33.34
N TYR A 130 10.13 1.66 34.56
CA TYR A 130 9.83 0.94 35.79
C TYR A 130 9.07 1.85 36.76
N ASN A 131 7.84 1.47 37.10
CA ASN A 131 6.95 2.25 37.98
C ASN A 131 6.80 3.73 37.56
N GLY A 132 6.70 3.99 36.24
CA GLY A 132 6.56 5.34 35.69
C GLY A 132 7.85 6.17 35.69
N LYS A 133 9.01 5.56 35.95
CA LYS A 133 10.33 6.22 35.91
C LYS A 133 11.24 5.51 34.91
N THR A 134 12.13 6.29 34.30
CA THR A 134 13.26 5.74 33.52
C THR A 134 14.20 4.98 34.45
N ALA A 135 14.49 3.73 34.11
CA ALA A 135 15.35 2.85 34.89
C ALA A 135 16.25 2.01 34.00
N TYR A 136 17.28 1.42 34.59
CA TYR A 136 18.35 0.71 33.90
C TYR A 136 18.59 -0.68 34.51
N VAL A 137 18.82 -1.67 33.66
CA VAL A 137 19.23 -3.04 34.06
C VAL A 137 20.36 -3.54 33.17
N HIS A 138 21.18 -4.44 33.71
CA HIS A 138 22.40 -4.89 33.06
C HIS A 138 22.14 -6.09 32.12
N VAL A 139 22.57 -5.96 30.86
CA VAL A 139 22.31 -6.89 29.73
C VAL A 139 22.74 -8.34 30.01
N PRO A 140 23.92 -8.62 30.59
CA PRO A 140 24.35 -9.98 30.90
C PRO A 140 23.39 -10.82 31.76
N TYR A 141 22.44 -10.19 32.46
CA TYR A 141 21.41 -10.89 33.25
C TYR A 141 20.07 -11.01 32.53
N LEU A 142 20.06 -10.81 31.22
CA LEU A 142 18.88 -10.86 30.37
C LEU A 142 19.07 -11.88 29.25
N THR A 143 17.96 -12.44 28.80
CA THR A 143 17.90 -13.30 27.60
C THR A 143 16.71 -12.91 26.74
N GLY A 144 16.86 -12.97 25.42
CA GLY A 144 15.74 -12.84 24.49
C GLY A 144 14.90 -14.11 24.38
N LYS A 145 15.38 -15.24 24.91
CA LYS A 145 14.70 -16.53 24.82
C LYS A 145 13.71 -16.69 25.96
N ALA A 146 12.43 -16.83 25.63
CA ALA A 146 11.39 -17.10 26.62
C ALA A 146 11.71 -18.38 27.44
N PRO A 147 11.54 -18.34 28.77
CA PRO A 147 11.76 -19.50 29.62
C PRO A 147 10.74 -20.60 29.27
N ILE A 148 11.24 -21.82 29.07
CA ILE A 148 10.39 -22.99 28.81
C ILE A 148 9.78 -23.40 30.16
N LYS A 149 8.51 -23.05 30.39
CA LYS A 149 7.75 -23.53 31.55
C LYS A 149 7.44 -25.01 31.38
N VAL A 150 8.33 -25.88 31.87
CA VAL A 150 8.05 -27.30 32.04
C VAL A 150 6.94 -27.43 33.10
N GLN A 151 5.75 -27.83 32.68
CA GLN A 151 4.69 -28.24 33.62
C GLN A 151 5.17 -29.53 34.32
N PRO A 152 5.16 -29.61 35.65
CA PRO A 152 5.53 -30.84 36.33
C PRO A 152 4.50 -31.92 36.01
N VAL A 153 4.90 -32.92 35.22
CA VAL A 153 4.17 -34.19 35.10
C VAL A 153 4.29 -34.90 36.44
N VAL A 154 3.18 -34.97 37.17
CA VAL A 154 3.05 -35.76 38.40
C VAL A 154 3.27 -37.22 38.03
N LYS A 155 4.37 -37.81 38.48
CA LYS A 155 4.60 -39.27 38.41
C LYS A 155 4.54 -39.82 39.84
N ALA A 156 3.52 -40.62 40.09
CA ALA A 156 3.29 -41.31 41.34
C ALA A 156 4.07 -42.64 41.41
N GLU A 157 4.60 -42.91 42.61
CA GLU A 157 5.05 -44.19 43.19
C GLU A 157 6.23 -44.95 42.53
N LYS A 158 7.14 -45.62 43.26
CA LYS A 158 7.00 -46.41 44.50
C LYS A 158 8.34 -46.57 45.25
N ALA A 159 8.24 -46.90 46.53
CA ALA A 159 9.30 -46.99 47.54
C ALA A 159 10.23 -48.21 47.44
N THR A 160 11.46 -48.05 47.96
CA THR A 160 12.15 -49.11 48.72
C THR A 160 13.01 -48.51 49.85
N LYS A 161 12.98 -49.21 50.98
CA LYS A 161 13.45 -48.91 52.35
C LYS A 161 14.90 -49.36 52.56
N VAL A 162 15.74 -48.58 53.25
CA VAL A 162 16.81 -49.09 54.12
C VAL A 162 17.00 -48.15 55.32
N GLN A 163 16.96 -48.74 56.51
CA GLN A 163 17.26 -48.21 57.86
C GLN A 163 18.77 -47.82 57.93
N ASP A 164 19.38 -47.14 58.89
CA ASP A 164 19.12 -46.74 60.27
C ASP A 164 20.23 -45.71 60.61
N THR A 165 19.96 -44.75 61.52
CA THR A 165 20.86 -44.24 62.59
C THR A 165 20.53 -42.80 63.02
N ALA A 166 19.90 -42.74 64.20
CA ALA A 166 20.25 -41.90 65.35
C ALA A 166 20.12 -40.36 65.30
N LYS A 167 18.91 -39.92 65.69
CA LYS A 167 18.61 -38.89 66.71
C LYS A 167 19.76 -38.02 67.24
N VAL A 168 19.90 -36.80 66.68
CA VAL A 168 20.11 -35.53 67.44
C VAL A 168 19.57 -34.34 66.59
N ARG A 169 18.25 -34.15 66.44
CA ARG A 169 17.67 -32.87 65.95
C ARG A 169 16.13 -32.76 65.96
N GLU A 170 15.43 -33.40 66.88
CA GLU A 170 13.97 -33.54 66.79
C GLU A 170 13.13 -32.34 67.29
N ALA A 171 13.69 -31.38 68.03
CA ALA A 171 12.91 -30.22 68.50
C ALA A 171 12.99 -28.96 67.60
N ALA A 172 14.04 -28.80 66.79
CA ALA A 172 14.23 -27.61 65.95
C ALA A 172 13.60 -27.73 64.55
N LYS A 173 13.41 -28.96 64.04
CA LYS A 173 12.84 -29.21 62.70
C LYS A 173 11.31 -29.14 62.64
N ALA A 174 10.62 -29.21 63.78
CA ALA A 174 9.15 -29.15 63.82
C ALA A 174 8.59 -27.72 63.70
N GLN A 175 9.32 -26.71 64.18
CA GLN A 175 8.90 -25.30 64.04
C GLN A 175 9.22 -24.73 62.65
N GLU A 176 10.36 -25.08 62.06
CA GLU A 176 10.75 -24.63 60.71
C GLU A 176 9.84 -25.25 59.62
N ALA A 177 9.44 -26.52 59.76
CA ALA A 177 8.52 -27.17 58.83
C ALA A 177 7.09 -26.59 58.88
N ALA A 178 6.61 -26.19 60.07
CA ALA A 178 5.31 -25.55 60.23
C ALA A 178 5.30 -24.11 59.67
N GLU A 179 6.39 -23.36 59.84
CA GLU A 179 6.53 -22.01 59.29
C GLU A 179 6.66 -22.01 57.76
N ILE A 180 7.36 -23.01 57.18
CA ILE A 180 7.44 -23.21 55.73
C ILE A 180 6.06 -23.56 55.14
N GLN A 181 5.27 -24.41 55.81
CA GLN A 181 3.90 -24.73 55.37
C GLN A 181 2.93 -23.54 55.49
N ALA A 182 3.06 -22.71 56.54
CA ALA A 182 2.25 -21.51 56.70
C ALA A 182 2.59 -20.45 55.64
N LYS A 183 3.89 -20.24 55.34
CA LYS A 183 4.33 -19.33 54.27
C LYS A 183 3.93 -19.84 52.87
N ALA A 184 3.94 -21.16 52.64
CA ALA A 184 3.49 -21.75 51.38
C ALA A 184 1.98 -21.55 51.16
N LYS A 185 1.14 -21.77 52.18
CA LYS A 185 -0.31 -21.52 52.10
C LYS A 185 -0.63 -20.02 51.95
N ALA A 186 0.13 -19.14 52.59
CA ALA A 186 -0.03 -17.69 52.43
C ALA A 186 0.35 -17.22 51.01
N GLN A 187 1.42 -17.78 50.41
CA GLN A 187 1.81 -17.52 49.03
C GLN A 187 0.82 -18.08 48.01
N GLU A 188 0.23 -19.25 48.26
CA GLU A 188 -0.80 -19.83 47.41
C GLU A 188 -2.08 -18.98 47.43
N ALA A 189 -2.48 -18.48 48.61
CA ALA A 189 -3.60 -17.55 48.75
C ALA A 189 -3.35 -16.19 48.06
N THR A 190 -2.11 -15.68 48.06
CA THR A 190 -1.78 -14.43 47.33
C THR A 190 -1.80 -14.64 45.82
N LYS A 191 -1.23 -15.75 45.31
CA LYS A 191 -1.30 -16.11 43.89
C LYS A 191 -2.74 -16.32 43.41
N ALA A 192 -3.59 -16.93 44.23
CA ALA A 192 -5.01 -17.11 43.93
C ALA A 192 -5.75 -15.76 43.84
N ARG A 193 -5.43 -14.80 44.72
CA ARG A 193 -5.98 -13.45 44.69
C ARG A 193 -5.50 -12.64 43.47
N GLU A 194 -4.22 -12.69 43.15
CA GLU A 194 -3.66 -12.02 41.96
C GLU A 194 -4.25 -12.60 40.66
N ALA A 195 -4.44 -13.93 40.59
CA ALA A 195 -5.09 -14.58 39.46
C ALA A 195 -6.56 -14.13 39.32
N ALA A 196 -7.30 -14.01 40.42
CA ALA A 196 -8.67 -13.50 40.41
C ALA A 196 -8.75 -12.04 39.96
N GLU A 197 -7.83 -11.19 40.43
CA GLU A 197 -7.74 -9.78 40.01
C GLU A 197 -7.34 -9.64 38.52
N ALA A 198 -6.43 -10.48 38.03
CA ALA A 198 -6.06 -10.55 36.62
C ALA A 198 -7.24 -10.98 35.73
N GLN A 199 -8.02 -11.98 36.16
CA GLN A 199 -9.24 -12.39 35.45
C GLN A 199 -10.31 -11.29 35.45
N ALA A 200 -10.45 -10.53 36.54
CA ALA A 200 -11.35 -9.39 36.61
C ALA A 200 -10.92 -8.26 35.65
N ARG A 201 -9.61 -7.97 35.56
CA ARG A 201 -9.05 -6.99 34.60
C ARG A 201 -9.28 -7.44 33.15
N LEU A 202 -9.07 -8.71 32.83
CA LEU A 202 -9.31 -9.26 31.48
C LEU A 202 -10.78 -9.14 31.08
N LYS A 203 -11.71 -9.46 31.99
CA LYS A 203 -13.16 -9.29 31.75
C LYS A 203 -13.52 -7.82 31.50
N LYS A 204 -12.91 -6.89 32.23
CA LYS A 204 -13.11 -5.45 32.04
C LYS A 204 -12.58 -4.97 30.68
N GLN A 205 -11.39 -5.43 30.26
CA GLN A 205 -10.84 -5.11 28.94
C GLN A 205 -11.67 -5.69 27.80
N LEU A 206 -12.13 -6.93 27.91
CA LEU A 206 -13.05 -7.54 26.94
C LEU A 206 -14.35 -6.74 26.77
N LYS A 207 -14.90 -6.21 27.85
CA LYS A 207 -16.08 -5.33 27.80
C LYS A 207 -15.77 -4.03 27.07
N LEU A 208 -14.61 -3.43 27.31
CA LEU A 208 -14.16 -2.21 26.62
C LEU A 208 -13.98 -2.44 25.12
N VAL A 209 -13.30 -3.53 24.74
CA VAL A 209 -13.08 -3.91 23.32
C VAL A 209 -14.42 -4.14 22.61
N LYS A 210 -15.39 -4.80 23.26
CA LYS A 210 -16.75 -4.96 22.71
C LYS A 210 -17.44 -3.60 22.48
N GLN A 211 -17.32 -2.67 23.41
CA GLN A 211 -17.88 -1.32 23.26
C GLN A 211 -17.19 -0.52 22.14
N LEU A 212 -15.87 -0.62 22.01
CA LEU A 212 -15.12 0.04 20.93
C LEU A 212 -15.51 -0.50 19.55
N LYS A 213 -15.64 -1.82 19.41
CA LYS A 213 -16.14 -2.45 18.17
C LYS A 213 -17.54 -1.97 17.82
N LEU A 214 -18.42 -1.82 18.82
CA LEU A 214 -19.77 -1.29 18.60
C LEU A 214 -19.76 0.18 18.14
N LYS A 215 -18.93 1.02 18.77
CA LYS A 215 -18.74 2.43 18.38
C LYS A 215 -18.17 2.56 16.98
N GLN A 216 -17.18 1.74 16.61
CA GLN A 216 -16.64 1.71 15.24
C GLN A 216 -17.70 1.28 14.22
N LYS A 217 -18.48 0.24 14.50
CA LYS A 217 -19.58 -0.20 13.62
C LYS A 217 -20.63 0.89 13.44
N LEU A 218 -20.97 1.62 14.50
CA LEU A 218 -21.90 2.76 14.43
C LEU A 218 -21.31 3.93 13.63
N LYS A 219 -20.01 4.24 13.80
CA LYS A 219 -19.31 5.27 13.02
C LYS A 219 -19.28 4.91 11.53
N LEU A 220 -18.98 3.66 11.21
CA LEU A 220 -18.97 3.16 9.83
C LEU A 220 -20.37 3.21 9.22
N LYS A 221 -21.41 2.79 9.96
CA LYS A 221 -22.81 2.90 9.52
C LYS A 221 -23.22 4.35 9.28
N LYS A 222 -22.85 5.28 10.17
CA LYS A 222 -23.11 6.72 10.00
C LYS A 222 -22.40 7.29 8.77
N GLN A 223 -21.15 6.91 8.53
CA GLN A 223 -20.38 7.33 7.37
C GLN A 223 -20.94 6.76 6.05
N GLN A 224 -21.39 5.50 6.08
CA GLN A 224 -22.08 4.85 4.96
C GLN A 224 -23.45 5.46 4.66
N THR A 225 -24.14 6.07 5.63
CA THR A 225 -25.39 6.82 5.37
C THR A 225 -25.15 8.26 4.93
N LEU A 226 -24.00 8.87 5.26
CA LEU A 226 -23.66 10.24 4.87
C LEU A 226 -23.12 10.33 3.43
N LYS A 227 -22.25 9.38 3.02
CA LYS A 227 -21.70 9.36 1.64
C LYS A 227 -22.77 9.33 0.53
N PRO A 228 -23.85 8.54 0.62
CA PRO A 228 -24.93 8.56 -0.37
C PRO A 228 -25.74 9.85 -0.33
N ARG A 229 -25.91 10.46 0.85
CA ARG A 229 -26.68 11.70 1.01
C ARG A 229 -25.93 12.92 0.47
N GLU A 230 -24.62 12.96 0.63
CA GLU A 230 -23.76 13.99 0.03
C GLU A 230 -23.63 13.80 -1.49
N ALA A 231 -23.51 12.55 -1.96
CA ALA A 231 -23.51 12.24 -3.39
C ALA A 231 -24.85 12.60 -4.07
N ALA A 232 -25.99 12.32 -3.42
CA ALA A 232 -27.31 12.69 -3.92
C ALA A 232 -27.48 14.22 -4.03
N LYS A 233 -27.03 14.97 -3.01
CA LYS A 233 -27.05 16.45 -3.06
C LYS A 233 -26.11 17.03 -4.12
N ALA A 234 -24.94 16.42 -4.33
CA ALA A 234 -24.01 16.84 -5.37
C ALA A 234 -24.56 16.56 -6.78
N GLN A 235 -25.26 15.44 -6.95
CA GLN A 235 -25.93 15.09 -8.21
C GLN A 235 -27.10 16.03 -8.51
N GLU A 236 -27.94 16.33 -7.52
CA GLU A 236 -29.05 17.29 -7.67
C GLU A 236 -28.55 18.70 -8.02
N ALA A 237 -27.44 19.15 -7.41
CA ALA A 237 -26.81 20.42 -7.75
C ALA A 237 -26.19 20.44 -9.15
N ALA A 238 -25.57 19.33 -9.58
CA ALA A 238 -25.01 19.20 -10.94
C ALA A 238 -26.09 19.16 -12.01
N GLU A 239 -27.22 18.50 -11.74
CA GLU A 239 -28.36 18.40 -12.64
C GLU A 239 -29.08 19.77 -12.78
N ALA A 240 -29.19 20.53 -11.68
CA ALA A 240 -29.67 21.91 -11.72
C ALA A 240 -28.75 22.84 -12.54
N GLN A 241 -27.43 22.70 -12.43
CA GLN A 241 -26.47 23.47 -13.24
C GLN A 241 -26.50 23.06 -14.72
N ALA A 242 -26.67 21.78 -15.03
CA ALA A 242 -26.81 21.29 -16.40
C ALA A 242 -28.09 21.80 -17.06
N ALA A 243 -29.21 21.81 -16.32
CA ALA A 243 -30.47 22.38 -16.80
C ALA A 243 -30.37 23.89 -17.08
N ALA A 244 -29.70 24.65 -16.21
CA ALA A 244 -29.47 26.08 -16.42
C ALA A 244 -28.62 26.36 -17.67
N LYS A 245 -27.52 25.61 -17.87
CA LYS A 245 -26.68 25.72 -19.07
C LYS A 245 -27.41 25.30 -20.35
N ALA A 246 -28.29 24.30 -20.29
CA ALA A 246 -29.10 23.89 -21.43
C ALA A 246 -30.11 24.97 -21.84
N GLN A 247 -30.71 25.67 -20.88
CA GLN A 247 -31.60 26.81 -21.15
C GLN A 247 -30.86 28.00 -21.75
N GLU A 248 -29.64 28.29 -21.26
CA GLU A 248 -28.79 29.36 -21.83
C GLU A 248 -28.36 29.04 -23.27
N ALA A 249 -27.96 27.79 -23.53
CA ALA A 249 -27.63 27.34 -24.88
C ALA A 249 -28.84 27.35 -25.84
N ALA A 250 -30.05 27.07 -25.34
CA ALA A 250 -31.27 27.15 -26.13
C ALA A 250 -31.59 28.61 -26.53
N LYS A 251 -31.48 29.55 -25.59
CA LYS A 251 -31.64 30.99 -25.86
C LYS A 251 -30.60 31.51 -26.85
N ALA A 252 -29.33 31.08 -26.72
CA ALA A 252 -28.28 31.46 -27.66
C ALA A 252 -28.54 30.95 -29.08
N ARG A 253 -29.07 29.72 -29.23
CA ARG A 253 -29.45 29.16 -30.54
C ARG A 253 -30.65 29.88 -31.16
N GLU A 254 -31.61 30.29 -30.34
CA GLU A 254 -32.77 31.05 -30.81
C GLU A 254 -32.36 32.45 -31.30
N ALA A 255 -31.46 33.12 -30.56
CA ALA A 255 -30.88 34.39 -30.98
C ALA A 255 -30.06 34.26 -32.28
N ALA A 256 -29.25 33.20 -32.42
CA ALA A 256 -28.50 32.94 -33.64
C ALA A 256 -29.40 32.72 -34.87
N LYS A 257 -30.51 31.97 -34.70
CA LYS A 257 -31.51 31.79 -35.77
C LYS A 257 -32.21 33.09 -36.17
N ALA A 258 -32.48 33.96 -35.20
CA ALA A 258 -33.07 35.27 -35.48
C ALA A 258 -32.11 36.17 -36.27
N GLN A 259 -30.81 36.08 -35.97
CA GLN A 259 -29.77 36.85 -36.66
C GLN A 259 -29.53 36.34 -38.09
N GLU A 260 -29.50 35.01 -38.29
CA GLU A 260 -29.41 34.39 -39.61
C GLU A 260 -30.62 34.73 -40.48
N ALA A 261 -31.82 34.76 -39.90
CA ALA A 261 -33.03 35.18 -40.61
C ALA A 261 -33.00 36.67 -41.01
N ALA A 262 -32.41 37.53 -40.18
CA ALA A 262 -32.24 38.95 -40.50
C ALA A 262 -31.23 39.17 -41.63
N GLU A 263 -30.08 38.50 -41.58
CA GLU A 263 -29.08 38.52 -42.66
C GLU A 263 -29.64 37.97 -43.98
N ALA A 264 -30.44 36.92 -43.94
CA ALA A 264 -31.10 36.37 -45.13
C ALA A 264 -32.10 37.37 -45.75
N GLN A 265 -32.83 38.14 -44.94
CA GLN A 265 -33.73 39.19 -45.44
C GLN A 265 -32.96 40.37 -46.04
N GLU A 266 -31.83 40.75 -45.45
CA GLU A 266 -30.97 41.80 -45.98
C GLU A 266 -30.33 41.38 -47.31
N ALA A 267 -29.83 40.14 -47.40
CA ALA A 267 -29.30 39.56 -48.63
C ALA A 267 -30.37 39.48 -49.74
N ALA A 268 -31.62 39.14 -49.40
CA ALA A 268 -32.72 39.13 -50.37
C ALA A 268 -33.02 40.52 -50.93
N LYS A 269 -33.03 41.56 -50.07
CA LYS A 269 -33.20 42.95 -50.50
C LYS A 269 -32.03 43.43 -51.36
N ALA A 270 -30.81 43.03 -51.04
CA ALA A 270 -29.62 43.35 -51.84
C ALA A 270 -29.67 42.69 -53.23
N GLN A 271 -30.15 41.44 -53.33
CA GLN A 271 -30.34 40.78 -54.62
C GLN A 271 -31.45 41.42 -55.47
N GLU A 272 -32.53 41.89 -54.83
CA GLU A 272 -33.60 42.61 -55.52
C GLU A 272 -33.11 43.97 -56.07
N ALA A 273 -32.32 44.70 -55.28
CA ALA A 273 -31.67 45.93 -55.72
C ALA A 273 -30.66 45.68 -56.86
N ALA A 274 -29.89 44.59 -56.80
CA ALA A 274 -28.96 44.21 -57.87
C ALA A 274 -29.69 43.87 -59.17
N LYS A 275 -30.81 43.14 -59.09
CA LYS A 275 -31.67 42.85 -60.26
C LYS A 275 -32.28 44.11 -60.86
N ALA A 276 -32.67 45.08 -60.03
CA ALA A 276 -33.17 46.38 -60.51
C ALA A 276 -32.08 47.18 -61.25
N GLN A 277 -30.83 47.14 -60.78
CA GLN A 277 -29.69 47.77 -61.46
C GLN A 277 -29.29 47.03 -62.75
N GLU A 278 -29.37 45.70 -62.76
CA GLU A 278 -29.10 44.88 -63.95
C GLU A 278 -30.18 45.10 -65.02
N ALA A 279 -31.45 45.23 -64.64
CA ALA A 279 -32.53 45.61 -65.55
C ALA A 279 -32.35 47.02 -66.14
N ALA A 280 -31.85 47.98 -65.34
CA ALA A 280 -31.50 49.32 -65.82
C ALA A 280 -30.32 49.29 -66.80
N LYS A 281 -29.27 48.49 -66.52
CA LYS A 281 -28.15 48.28 -67.45
C LYS A 281 -28.54 47.51 -68.71
N ALA A 282 -29.51 46.60 -68.64
CA ALA A 282 -30.02 45.87 -69.80
C ALA A 282 -30.82 46.77 -70.74
N GLN A 283 -31.52 47.79 -70.23
CA GLN A 283 -32.17 48.82 -71.05
C GLN A 283 -31.15 49.76 -71.70
N GLU A 284 -30.03 50.05 -71.03
CA GLU A 284 -28.92 50.84 -71.59
C GLU A 284 -28.13 50.04 -72.65
N ALA A 285 -27.91 48.74 -72.42
CA ALA A 285 -27.28 47.82 -73.37
C ALA A 285 -28.15 47.50 -74.61
N ALA A 286 -29.48 47.59 -74.50
CA ALA A 286 -30.39 47.48 -75.64
C ALA A 286 -30.29 48.69 -76.59
N LYS A 287 -29.92 49.88 -76.09
CA LYS A 287 -29.59 51.05 -76.93
C LYS A 287 -28.20 50.99 -77.57
N ALA A 288 -27.30 50.14 -77.08
CA ALA A 288 -25.94 50.01 -77.60
C ALA A 288 -25.74 48.86 -78.61
N ARG A 289 -26.79 48.05 -78.88
CA ARG A 289 -26.74 46.85 -79.74
C ARG A 289 -27.23 47.04 -81.19
N GLU A 290 -27.26 48.28 -81.69
CA GLU A 290 -27.35 48.58 -83.13
C GLU A 290 -25.96 48.79 -83.79
N ALA A 291 -24.87 48.62 -83.04
CA ALA A 291 -23.52 48.70 -83.57
C ALA A 291 -22.71 47.44 -83.22
N ALA A 292 -22.00 46.93 -84.23
CA ALA A 292 -20.95 45.91 -84.17
C ALA A 292 -21.38 44.43 -84.12
N LYS A 293 -21.60 43.92 -85.33
CA LYS A 293 -21.43 42.53 -85.78
C LYS A 293 -19.93 42.23 -85.95
N ALA A 294 -19.46 41.06 -85.49
CA ALA A 294 -18.48 40.16 -86.12
C ALA A 294 -17.50 39.43 -85.16
N GLN A 295 -17.37 38.11 -85.41
CA GLN A 295 -16.21 37.21 -85.23
C GLN A 295 -15.92 36.52 -83.86
N LYS A 296 -16.11 35.18 -83.91
CA LYS A 296 -15.33 34.09 -83.25
C LYS A 296 -13.94 33.94 -83.94
N PRO A 297 -12.94 33.13 -83.47
CA PRO A 297 -13.01 31.91 -82.61
C PRO A 297 -11.81 31.61 -81.63
N ALA A 298 -11.95 30.50 -80.89
CA ALA A 298 -10.97 29.42 -80.64
C ALA A 298 -9.85 29.49 -79.55
N THR A 299 -10.00 28.61 -78.54
CA THR A 299 -9.05 27.64 -77.90
C THR A 299 -7.63 28.03 -77.46
N GLN A 300 -7.27 27.67 -76.20
CA GLN A 300 -6.22 26.67 -75.85
C GLN A 300 -6.07 26.46 -74.31
N GLN A 301 -5.87 25.19 -73.93
CA GLN A 301 -5.26 24.64 -72.70
C GLN A 301 -3.71 24.84 -72.75
N PRO A 302 -2.83 24.40 -71.82
CA PRO A 302 -2.99 23.68 -70.53
C PRO A 302 -1.99 24.11 -69.39
N VAL A 303 -1.96 23.31 -68.29
CA VAL A 303 -0.77 22.84 -67.52
C VAL A 303 -0.60 23.29 -66.04
N ALA A 304 -0.50 22.25 -65.19
CA ALA A 304 0.23 22.12 -63.90
C ALA A 304 -0.32 22.84 -62.66
N LYS A 305 -0.17 22.36 -61.43
CA LYS A 305 0.32 21.11 -60.80
C LYS A 305 0.25 21.44 -59.31
N GLU A 306 -0.43 20.65 -58.47
CA GLU A 306 -0.01 20.53 -57.07
C GLU A 306 -0.54 19.24 -56.44
N THR A 307 0.42 18.58 -55.82
CA THR A 307 0.41 17.26 -55.19
C THR A 307 0.05 17.43 -53.72
N GLU A 308 -1.03 16.80 -53.27
CA GLU A 308 -1.20 16.47 -51.85
C GLU A 308 -1.18 14.95 -51.69
N THR A 309 -0.05 14.46 -51.20
CA THR A 309 0.16 13.08 -50.76
C THR A 309 -0.37 12.97 -49.34
N SER A 310 -1.65 12.63 -49.16
CA SER A 310 -2.18 12.20 -47.87
C SER A 310 -1.72 10.76 -47.60
N ALA A 311 -0.76 10.58 -46.69
CA ALA A 311 -0.43 9.28 -46.13
C ALA A 311 -1.35 9.00 -44.92
N PRO A 312 -2.21 7.96 -44.93
CA PRO A 312 -2.87 7.50 -43.72
C PRO A 312 -1.98 6.46 -43.03
N SER A 313 -1.39 6.77 -41.86
CA SER A 313 -0.97 5.69 -40.96
C SER A 313 -2.24 5.17 -40.26
N SER A 314 -2.75 4.05 -40.75
CA SER A 314 -4.00 3.45 -40.29
C SER A 314 -3.87 2.91 -38.86
N SER A 315 -4.00 3.77 -37.85
CA SER A 315 -4.19 3.33 -36.47
C SER A 315 -5.58 2.69 -36.33
N ARG A 316 -5.63 1.37 -36.17
CA ARG A 316 -6.89 0.63 -36.00
C ARG A 316 -7.38 0.82 -34.58
N GLU A 317 -8.52 1.50 -34.41
CA GLU A 317 -9.18 1.68 -33.13
C GLU A 317 -10.26 0.60 -32.90
N LEU A 318 -10.32 0.06 -31.69
CA LEU A 318 -11.22 -1.03 -31.29
C LEU A 318 -11.81 -0.72 -29.92
N ARG A 319 -13.12 -0.95 -29.74
CA ARG A 319 -13.72 -1.02 -28.39
C ARG A 319 -13.74 -2.45 -27.91
N VAL A 320 -13.16 -2.68 -26.75
CA VAL A 320 -13.00 -4.03 -26.18
C VAL A 320 -13.44 -4.06 -24.72
N VAL A 321 -13.83 -5.23 -24.25
CA VAL A 321 -14.02 -5.48 -22.81
C VAL A 321 -12.65 -5.77 -22.21
N ALA A 322 -12.21 -4.93 -21.29
CA ALA A 322 -10.97 -5.13 -20.54
C ALA A 322 -11.25 -5.68 -19.14
N THR A 323 -10.55 -6.75 -18.80
CA THR A 323 -10.38 -7.25 -17.43
C THR A 323 -8.93 -7.02 -17.00
N ALA A 324 -8.59 -7.38 -15.76
CA ALA A 324 -7.21 -7.38 -15.30
C ALA A 324 -6.84 -8.72 -14.62
N TYR A 325 -5.57 -9.08 -14.72
CA TYR A 325 -4.98 -10.25 -14.09
C TYR A 325 -3.65 -9.87 -13.42
N THR A 326 -3.15 -10.76 -12.55
CA THR A 326 -1.87 -10.58 -11.86
C THR A 326 -0.88 -11.66 -12.28
N ALA A 327 0.40 -11.37 -12.07
CA ALA A 327 1.47 -12.35 -12.26
C ALA A 327 1.71 -13.25 -11.03
N ASP A 328 0.76 -13.32 -10.08
CA ASP A 328 0.90 -14.16 -8.89
C ASP A 328 0.81 -15.64 -9.29
N PRO A 329 1.87 -16.45 -9.04
CA PRO A 329 1.87 -17.88 -9.35
C PRO A 329 0.67 -18.62 -8.76
N LEU A 330 0.26 -18.29 -7.53
CA LEU A 330 -0.83 -18.98 -6.84
C LEU A 330 -2.19 -18.72 -7.50
N GLU A 331 -2.40 -17.54 -8.07
CA GLU A 331 -3.64 -17.19 -8.80
C GLU A 331 -3.70 -17.86 -10.18
N ASN A 332 -2.54 -18.21 -10.73
CA ASN A 332 -2.41 -18.84 -12.04
C ASN A 332 -2.25 -20.37 -11.96
N GLY A 333 -2.50 -20.97 -10.78
CA GLY A 333 -2.48 -22.44 -10.57
C GLY A 333 -1.08 -23.03 -10.38
N TYR A 334 -0.07 -22.20 -10.20
CA TYR A 334 1.31 -22.59 -9.90
C TYR A 334 1.57 -22.60 -8.39
N LYS A 335 2.73 -23.12 -7.97
CA LYS A 335 3.15 -23.13 -6.56
C LYS A 335 3.82 -21.79 -6.20
N ALA A 336 3.83 -21.48 -4.91
CA ALA A 336 4.56 -20.32 -4.41
C ALA A 336 6.05 -20.43 -4.77
N GLY A 337 6.58 -19.42 -5.49
CA GLY A 337 7.95 -19.39 -5.97
C GLY A 337 8.13 -19.77 -7.44
N ASP A 338 7.10 -20.29 -8.11
CA ASP A 338 7.13 -20.54 -9.55
C ASP A 338 7.10 -19.22 -10.36
N GLN A 339 7.47 -19.29 -11.63
CA GLN A 339 7.46 -18.14 -12.54
C GLN A 339 6.27 -18.21 -13.49
N VAL A 340 5.48 -17.13 -13.53
CA VAL A 340 4.44 -16.93 -14.54
C VAL A 340 5.08 -16.27 -15.76
N LYS A 341 4.90 -16.89 -16.93
CA LYS A 341 5.42 -16.39 -18.21
C LYS A 341 4.27 -16.10 -19.16
N SER A 342 4.41 -15.02 -19.94
CA SER A 342 3.46 -14.72 -21.01
C SER A 342 3.63 -15.65 -22.21
N ALA A 343 2.70 -15.64 -23.16
CA ALA A 343 2.81 -16.36 -24.43
C ALA A 343 4.08 -16.02 -25.23
N LEU A 344 4.57 -14.77 -25.15
CA LEU A 344 5.86 -14.35 -25.74
C LEU A 344 7.09 -14.69 -24.87
N GLY A 345 6.90 -15.38 -23.74
CA GLY A 345 7.98 -15.82 -22.86
C GLY A 345 8.49 -14.76 -21.87
N HIS A 346 7.81 -13.62 -21.74
CA HIS A 346 8.18 -12.61 -20.75
C HIS A 346 7.90 -13.12 -19.34
N ASN A 347 8.88 -13.02 -18.44
CA ASN A 347 8.72 -13.40 -17.03
C ASN A 347 7.95 -12.30 -16.29
N LEU A 348 6.66 -12.55 -16.06
CA LEU A 348 5.74 -11.60 -15.45
C LEU A 348 5.92 -11.53 -13.94
N THR A 349 6.32 -12.63 -13.29
CA THR A 349 6.59 -12.65 -11.84
C THR A 349 7.80 -11.78 -11.48
N ALA A 350 8.82 -11.75 -12.34
CA ALA A 350 9.98 -10.86 -12.19
C ALA A 350 9.68 -9.40 -12.60
N ASN A 351 8.69 -9.19 -13.48
CA ASN A 351 8.35 -7.88 -14.03
C ASN A 351 6.85 -7.56 -13.88
N PRO A 352 6.33 -7.47 -12.65
CA PRO A 352 4.89 -7.27 -12.40
C PRO A 352 4.37 -5.93 -12.93
N ASN A 353 5.25 -4.93 -13.10
CA ASN A 353 4.91 -3.61 -13.62
C ASN A 353 5.02 -3.50 -15.16
N MET A 354 5.34 -4.61 -15.85
CA MET A 354 5.44 -4.59 -17.30
C MET A 354 4.09 -4.24 -17.93
N LYS A 355 4.08 -3.29 -18.87
CA LYS A 355 2.87 -2.93 -19.62
C LYS A 355 2.61 -3.96 -20.68
N LEU A 356 1.94 -5.04 -20.28
CA LEU A 356 1.64 -6.20 -21.11
C LEU A 356 0.16 -6.53 -21.03
N ILE A 357 -0.43 -6.92 -22.15
CA ILE A 357 -1.83 -7.34 -22.23
C ILE A 357 -1.97 -8.71 -22.88
N ALA A 358 -2.95 -9.47 -22.43
CA ALA A 358 -3.42 -10.66 -23.10
C ALA A 358 -4.48 -10.29 -24.14
N VAL A 359 -4.36 -10.85 -25.35
CA VAL A 359 -5.24 -10.56 -26.49
C VAL A 359 -5.65 -11.82 -27.24
N ASP A 360 -6.64 -11.68 -28.12
CA ASP A 360 -6.88 -12.63 -29.20
C ASP A 360 -5.99 -12.30 -30.40
N PRO A 361 -5.04 -13.17 -30.80
CA PRO A 361 -4.14 -12.94 -31.93
C PRO A 361 -4.85 -12.68 -33.27
N SER A 362 -6.08 -13.16 -33.45
CA SER A 362 -6.87 -12.92 -34.67
C SER A 362 -7.43 -11.49 -34.75
N VAL A 363 -7.48 -10.77 -33.62
CA VAL A 363 -7.98 -9.38 -33.55
C VAL A 363 -6.83 -8.39 -33.40
N ILE A 364 -5.89 -8.68 -32.49
CA ILE A 364 -4.67 -7.90 -32.25
C ILE A 364 -3.50 -8.87 -32.33
N PRO A 365 -2.62 -8.74 -33.35
CA PRO A 365 -1.46 -9.63 -33.47
C PRO A 365 -0.55 -9.59 -32.23
N LEU A 366 0.00 -10.75 -31.87
CA LEU A 366 1.00 -10.82 -30.80
C LEU A 366 2.26 -10.05 -31.21
N GLY A 367 2.84 -9.33 -30.25
CA GLY A 367 3.99 -8.45 -30.43
C GLY A 367 3.62 -7.02 -30.81
N SER A 368 2.37 -6.73 -31.18
CA SER A 368 1.92 -5.37 -31.49
C SER A 368 2.03 -4.45 -30.26
N LYS A 369 2.41 -3.19 -30.50
CA LYS A 369 2.26 -2.13 -29.51
C LYS A 369 0.85 -1.59 -29.60
N VAL A 370 0.21 -1.39 -28.46
CA VAL A 370 -1.13 -0.84 -28.39
C VAL A 370 -1.19 0.25 -27.33
N TRP A 371 -2.08 1.21 -27.51
CA TRP A 371 -2.49 2.13 -26.47
C TRP A 371 -3.85 1.71 -25.93
N VAL A 372 -3.97 1.57 -24.61
CA VAL A 372 -5.19 1.18 -23.92
C VAL A 372 -5.65 2.32 -23.03
N GLU A 373 -6.88 2.77 -23.23
CA GLU A 373 -7.49 3.84 -22.44
C GLU A 373 -7.43 3.54 -20.93
N GLY A 374 -6.85 4.45 -20.16
CA GLY A 374 -6.67 4.33 -18.71
C GLY A 374 -5.54 3.40 -18.25
N TYR A 375 -4.86 2.67 -19.15
CA TYR A 375 -3.73 1.79 -18.81
C TYR A 375 -2.39 2.25 -19.42
N GLY A 376 -2.44 2.89 -20.60
CA GLY A 376 -1.30 3.44 -21.30
C GLY A 376 -0.84 2.57 -22.49
N VAL A 377 0.40 2.81 -22.95
CA VAL A 377 1.02 2.01 -24.01
C VAL A 377 1.47 0.67 -23.45
N ALA A 378 1.11 -0.42 -24.12
CA ALA A 378 1.37 -1.79 -23.72
C ALA A 378 1.73 -2.68 -24.92
N ILE A 379 2.31 -3.84 -24.62
CA ILE A 379 2.65 -4.86 -25.59
C ILE A 379 1.56 -5.94 -25.55
N ALA A 380 1.03 -6.31 -26.72
CA ALA A 380 0.20 -7.50 -26.89
C ALA A 380 1.09 -8.75 -26.78
N GLY A 381 1.39 -9.17 -25.55
CA GLY A 381 2.45 -10.13 -25.27
C GLY A 381 1.98 -11.46 -24.66
N ASP A 382 0.68 -11.61 -24.47
CA ASP A 382 0.11 -12.79 -23.83
C ASP A 382 -1.21 -13.23 -24.49
N THR A 383 -1.65 -14.44 -24.17
CA THR A 383 -2.91 -15.00 -24.63
C THR A 383 -3.58 -15.78 -23.51
N GLY A 384 -4.91 -15.68 -23.38
CA GLY A 384 -5.67 -16.47 -22.43
C GLY A 384 -6.77 -17.26 -23.11
N GLY A 385 -7.11 -18.43 -22.57
CA GLY A 385 -8.21 -19.25 -23.11
C GLY A 385 -9.55 -18.51 -23.16
N ALA A 386 -9.81 -17.65 -22.16
CA ALA A 386 -11.02 -16.84 -22.04
C ALA A 386 -10.96 -15.47 -22.78
N ILE A 387 -9.81 -15.12 -23.35
CA ILE A 387 -9.54 -13.86 -24.04
C ILE A 387 -9.66 -14.10 -25.55
N LYS A 388 -10.89 -13.95 -26.04
CA LYS A 388 -11.29 -14.20 -27.43
C LYS A 388 -12.11 -13.03 -27.97
N GLY A 389 -11.92 -12.69 -29.24
CA GLY A 389 -12.56 -11.57 -29.92
C GLY A 389 -12.15 -10.21 -29.35
N ASN A 390 -13.14 -9.32 -29.18
CA ASN A 390 -12.96 -7.97 -28.65
C ASN A 390 -12.86 -7.95 -27.11
N LYS A 391 -11.99 -8.81 -26.55
CA LYS A 391 -11.70 -8.86 -25.11
C LYS A 391 -10.19 -8.80 -24.92
N ILE A 392 -9.76 -8.06 -23.90
CA ILE A 392 -8.37 -8.01 -23.46
C ILE A 392 -8.29 -8.25 -21.96
N ASP A 393 -7.12 -8.70 -21.50
CA ASP A 393 -6.78 -8.76 -20.08
C ASP A 393 -5.50 -7.95 -19.84
N VAL A 394 -5.52 -7.01 -18.91
CA VAL A 394 -4.35 -6.16 -18.64
C VAL A 394 -3.55 -6.69 -17.46
N LEU A 395 -2.23 -6.76 -17.60
CA LEU A 395 -1.36 -7.16 -16.51
C LEU A 395 -1.29 -6.06 -15.45
N MET A 396 -1.57 -6.43 -14.20
CA MET A 396 -1.48 -5.57 -13.04
C MET A 396 -0.45 -6.09 -12.05
N PRO A 397 0.25 -5.19 -11.34
CA PRO A 397 1.36 -5.60 -10.48
C PRO A 397 0.92 -6.33 -9.21
N ASP A 398 -0.30 -6.11 -8.76
CA ASP A 398 -0.84 -6.72 -7.55
C ASP A 398 -2.36 -6.92 -7.63
N LYS A 399 -2.88 -7.74 -6.72
CA LYS A 399 -4.30 -8.06 -6.66
C LYS A 399 -5.20 -6.85 -6.38
N GLY A 400 -4.72 -5.89 -5.59
CA GLY A 400 -5.44 -4.67 -5.28
C GLY A 400 -5.64 -3.80 -6.52
N THR A 401 -4.58 -3.59 -7.30
CA THR A 401 -4.66 -2.85 -8.57
C THR A 401 -5.53 -3.55 -9.61
N SER A 402 -5.45 -4.88 -9.72
CA SER A 402 -6.36 -5.68 -10.57
C SER A 402 -7.83 -5.53 -10.15
N SER A 403 -8.13 -5.64 -8.86
CA SER A 403 -9.50 -5.52 -8.34
C SER A 403 -10.08 -4.12 -8.56
N ASN A 404 -9.27 -3.08 -8.38
CA ASN A 404 -9.68 -1.69 -8.63
C ASN A 404 -9.90 -1.39 -10.11
N TRP A 405 -9.18 -2.08 -11.01
CA TRP A 405 -9.41 -1.94 -12.45
C TRP A 405 -10.80 -2.42 -12.85
N GLY A 406 -11.21 -3.57 -12.32
CA GLY A 406 -12.51 -4.20 -12.57
C GLY A 406 -12.71 -4.61 -14.03
N ARG A 407 -13.96 -4.91 -14.41
CA ARG A 407 -14.34 -5.16 -15.80
C ARG A 407 -14.96 -3.91 -16.39
N LYS A 408 -14.42 -3.41 -17.50
CA LYS A 408 -14.94 -2.21 -18.18
C LYS A 408 -14.69 -2.25 -19.67
N THR A 409 -15.46 -1.47 -20.41
CA THR A 409 -15.25 -1.29 -21.85
C THR A 409 -14.26 -0.15 -22.05
N VAL A 410 -13.20 -0.41 -22.82
CA VAL A 410 -12.13 0.57 -23.08
C VAL A 410 -11.84 0.66 -24.58
N THR A 411 -11.28 1.78 -24.99
CA THR A 411 -10.78 1.98 -26.34
C THR A 411 -9.32 1.54 -26.44
N VAL A 412 -9.00 0.74 -27.46
CA VAL A 412 -7.65 0.28 -27.77
C VAL A 412 -7.27 0.77 -29.16
N LYS A 413 -6.07 1.36 -29.27
CA LYS A 413 -5.49 1.79 -30.54
C LYS A 413 -4.27 0.93 -30.84
N VAL A 414 -4.27 0.26 -31.99
CA VAL A 414 -3.10 -0.51 -32.44
C VAL A 414 -2.09 0.46 -33.06
N LEU A 415 -0.90 0.50 -32.46
CA LEU A 415 0.22 1.34 -32.86
C LEU A 415 1.16 0.43 -33.68
N ASN A 416 0.89 0.33 -34.99
CA ASN A 416 1.72 -0.42 -35.92
C ASN A 416 3.05 0.28 -36.20
#